data_AF-A0A9D6UC40-F1
#
_entry.id   AF-A0A9D6UC40-F1
#
_cell.length_a   1.000
_cell.length_b   1.000
_cell.length_c   1.000
_cell.angle_alpha   90.00
_cell.angle_beta   90.00
_cell.angle_gamma   90.00
#
_symmetry.space_group_name_H-M   'P 1'
#
loop_
_entity.id
_entity.type
_entity.pdbx_description
1 polymer ?
#
loop_
_entity_poly.entity_id
_entity_poly.type
_entity_poly.pdbx_seq_one_letter_code
_entity_poly.pdbx_strand_id
1 'polypeptide(L)'
;MILAKLTKNNGVELSDKKNTVILEGNEISLNSEKIASSGEYESAGIEIIYGENSALVVWERIQIVSVFNNSEPTVFEKSQFSSCDVLIFGTNELNKETANSLIEAFDPKMIIFSDKSVNDGLLTVLKAQTTTSVKLSEQALSDEGREVFVLE
;
A
#
# COMPACT_ATOMS: atom_id res chain seq x y z
N MET A 1 -0.27 -4.22 -15.95
CA MET A 1 0.68 -4.86 -14.99
C MET A 1 1.48 -3.76 -14.36
N ILE A 2 1.29 -3.61 -13.06
CA ILE A 2 1.90 -2.58 -12.24
C ILE A 2 3.12 -3.20 -11.55
N LEU A 3 4.20 -2.44 -11.41
CA LEU A 3 5.40 -2.85 -10.72
C LEU A 3 5.59 -1.97 -9.49
N ALA A 4 5.64 -2.58 -8.31
CA ALA A 4 5.96 -1.92 -7.06
C ALA A 4 7.47 -2.00 -6.78
N LYS A 5 8.09 -0.87 -6.44
CA LYS A 5 9.50 -0.75 -6.11
C LYS A 5 9.74 0.22 -4.95
N LEU A 6 10.85 0.03 -4.26
CA LEU A 6 11.30 0.95 -3.23
C LEU A 6 11.72 2.30 -3.85
N THR A 7 11.32 3.41 -3.24
CA THR A 7 11.84 4.73 -3.59
C THR A 7 13.08 5.08 -2.78
N LYS A 8 13.78 6.15 -3.15
CA LYS A 8 14.93 6.64 -2.38
C LYS A 8 14.58 7.13 -0.97
N ASN A 9 13.31 7.44 -0.73
CA ASN A 9 12.82 7.98 0.54
C ASN A 9 12.07 6.93 1.37
N ASN A 10 12.31 5.63 1.11
CA ASN A 10 11.64 4.51 1.77
C ASN A 10 10.11 4.46 1.56
N GLY A 11 9.62 5.04 0.46
CA GLY A 11 8.25 4.86 -0.01
C GLY A 11 8.13 3.77 -1.07
N VAL A 12 6.97 3.72 -1.72
CA VAL A 12 6.72 2.78 -2.84
C VAL A 12 6.40 3.53 -4.12
N GLU A 13 7.13 3.23 -5.18
CA GLU A 13 6.76 3.58 -6.55
C GLU A 13 5.93 2.44 -7.14
N LEU A 14 4.72 2.77 -7.60
CA LEU A 14 3.88 1.93 -8.43
C LEU A 14 3.98 2.46 -9.86
N SER A 15 4.49 1.66 -10.79
CA SER A 15 4.61 2.12 -12.19
C SER A 15 4.22 1.06 -13.20
N ASP A 16 3.65 1.52 -14.32
CA ASP A 16 3.49 0.72 -15.53
C ASP A 16 4.23 1.39 -16.70
N LYS A 17 3.86 1.11 -17.95
CA LYS A 17 4.51 1.72 -19.12
C LYS A 17 4.11 3.19 -19.35
N LYS A 18 3.07 3.69 -18.68
CA LYS A 18 2.42 4.96 -19.00
C LYS A 18 2.34 5.89 -17.79
N ASN A 19 2.11 5.35 -16.60
CA ASN A 19 1.82 6.10 -15.40
C ASN A 19 2.73 5.68 -14.25
N THR A 20 2.90 6.61 -13.31
CA THR A 20 3.61 6.38 -12.06
C THR A 20 2.82 6.98 -10.90
N VAL A 21 2.67 6.20 -9.83
CA VAL A 21 2.19 6.67 -8.52
C VAL A 21 3.31 6.50 -7.52
N ILE A 22 3.64 7.55 -6.78
CA ILE A 22 4.63 7.51 -5.70
C ILE A 22 3.88 7.67 -4.39
N LEU A 23 4.10 6.72 -3.47
CA LEU A 23 3.52 6.65 -2.13
C LEU A 23 4.64 6.89 -1.12
N GLU A 24 4.77 8.11 -0.62
CA GLU A 24 5.86 8.51 0.29
C GLU A 24 5.29 9.25 1.52
N GLY A 25 5.35 8.61 2.68
CA GLY A 25 4.79 9.17 3.91
C GLY A 25 3.29 9.46 3.77
N ASN A 26 2.89 10.72 3.92
CA ASN A 26 1.52 11.21 3.69
C ASN A 26 1.42 12.06 2.40
N GLU A 27 2.28 11.80 1.41
CA GLU A 27 2.17 12.43 0.10
C GLU A 27 2.02 11.35 -0.97
N ILE A 28 1.04 11.55 -1.85
CA ILE A 28 0.86 10.72 -3.03
C ILE A 28 1.12 11.59 -4.26
N SER A 29 2.06 11.17 -5.11
CA SER A 29 2.25 11.80 -6.41
C SER A 29 1.67 10.92 -7.50
N LEU A 30 0.71 11.44 -8.27
CA LEU A 30 0.17 10.80 -9.47
C LEU A 30 0.75 11.51 -10.69
N ASN A 31 1.72 10.88 -11.34
CA ASN A 31 2.55 11.47 -12.39
C ASN A 31 3.25 12.76 -11.96
N SER A 32 2.66 13.93 -12.27
CA SER A 32 3.20 15.25 -11.91
C SER A 32 2.32 16.00 -10.90
N GLU A 33 1.19 15.43 -10.53
CA GLU A 33 0.25 15.99 -9.55
C GLU A 33 0.57 15.47 -8.16
N LYS A 34 0.55 16.37 -7.17
CA LYS A 34 0.76 16.04 -5.76
C LYS A 34 -0.56 16.10 -5.02
N ILE A 35 -0.86 15.05 -4.28
CA ILE A 35 -2.06 14.86 -3.49
C ILE A 35 -1.65 14.72 -2.03
N ALA A 36 -2.12 15.63 -1.19
CA ALA A 36 -1.77 15.70 0.24
C ALA A 36 -2.97 16.11 1.12
N SER A 37 -4.18 16.05 0.59
CA SER A 37 -5.41 16.44 1.28
C SER A 37 -6.54 15.47 1.00
N SER A 38 -7.41 15.28 1.98
CA SER A 38 -8.56 14.38 1.86
C SER A 38 -9.46 14.74 0.67
N GLY A 39 -9.90 13.73 -0.06
CA GLY A 39 -10.69 13.90 -1.27
C GLY A 39 -10.53 12.75 -2.26
N GLU A 40 -11.25 12.85 -3.36
CA GLU A 40 -11.20 11.90 -4.48
C GLU A 40 -10.52 12.58 -5.67
N TYR A 41 -9.56 11.87 -6.27
CA TYR A 41 -8.74 12.36 -7.37
C TYR A 41 -8.71 11.30 -8.46
N GLU A 42 -8.83 11.69 -9.72
CA GLU A 42 -8.76 10.76 -10.84
C GLU A 42 -7.88 11.34 -11.95
N SER A 43 -6.89 10.58 -12.38
CA SER A 43 -6.09 10.92 -13.56
C SER A 43 -5.57 9.68 -14.25
N ALA A 44 -5.58 9.71 -15.59
CA ALA A 44 -5.06 8.65 -16.44
C ALA A 44 -5.64 7.23 -16.14
N GLY A 45 -6.88 7.16 -15.66
CA GLY A 45 -7.55 5.91 -15.28
C GLY A 45 -7.09 5.32 -13.94
N ILE A 46 -6.49 6.16 -13.09
CA ILE A 46 -6.11 5.86 -11.72
C ILE A 46 -6.92 6.76 -10.81
N GLU A 47 -7.65 6.15 -9.89
CA GLU A 47 -8.44 6.84 -8.87
C GLU A 47 -7.69 6.77 -7.54
N ILE A 48 -7.69 7.87 -6.80
CA ILE A 48 -7.09 7.99 -5.48
C ILE A 48 -8.13 8.58 -4.55
N ILE A 49 -8.51 7.82 -3.53
CA ILE A 49 -9.35 8.29 -2.43
C ILE A 49 -8.42 8.51 -1.24
N TYR A 50 -8.17 9.78 -0.93
CA TYR A 50 -7.23 10.19 0.10
C TYR A 50 -7.96 10.36 1.44
N GLY A 51 -7.58 9.56 2.44
CA GLY A 51 -8.09 9.60 3.82
C GLY A 51 -7.15 10.35 4.78
N GLU A 52 -7.39 10.20 6.08
CA GLU A 52 -6.57 10.84 7.11
C GLU A 52 -5.31 10.02 7.43
N ASN A 53 -5.46 8.71 7.53
CA ASN A 53 -4.41 7.76 7.94
C ASN A 53 -3.91 6.90 6.78
N SER A 54 -4.65 6.87 5.69
CA SER A 54 -4.40 6.02 4.54
C SER A 54 -5.05 6.59 3.28
N ALA A 55 -4.64 6.09 2.12
CA ALA A 55 -5.35 6.31 0.88
C ALA A 55 -5.56 5.02 0.12
N LEU A 56 -6.66 4.96 -0.61
CA LEU A 56 -6.94 3.91 -1.56
C LEU A 56 -6.55 4.40 -2.96
N VAL A 57 -5.69 3.64 -3.62
CA VAL A 57 -5.37 3.78 -5.04
C VAL A 57 -6.06 2.66 -5.79
N VAL A 58 -7.00 3.00 -6.65
CA VAL A 58 -7.64 2.06 -7.58
C VAL A 58 -6.97 2.23 -8.93
N TRP A 59 -6.24 1.20 -9.36
CA TRP A 59 -5.55 1.22 -10.64
C TRP A 59 -5.91 -0.03 -11.44
N GLU A 60 -6.53 0.20 -12.60
CA GLU A 60 -7.17 -0.81 -13.44
C GLU A 60 -8.33 -1.46 -12.68
N ARG A 61 -8.04 -2.46 -11.85
CA ARG A 61 -8.99 -3.15 -10.97
C ARG A 61 -8.38 -3.54 -9.63
N ILE A 62 -7.13 -3.18 -9.40
CA ILE A 62 -6.42 -3.49 -8.16
C ILE A 62 -6.70 -2.36 -7.18
N GLN A 63 -7.17 -2.73 -5.99
CA GLN A 63 -7.36 -1.82 -4.88
C GLN A 63 -6.16 -1.87 -3.95
N ILE A 64 -5.40 -0.79 -3.91
CA ILE A 64 -4.15 -0.68 -3.16
C ILE A 64 -4.34 0.34 -2.04
N VAL A 65 -4.30 -0.11 -0.79
CA VAL A 65 -4.34 0.78 0.36
C VAL A 65 -2.92 1.10 0.78
N SER A 66 -2.56 2.38 0.81
CA SER A 66 -1.31 2.88 1.36
C SER A 66 -1.56 3.47 2.75
N VAL A 67 -0.90 2.95 3.77
CA VAL A 67 -1.00 3.42 5.15
C VAL A 67 0.12 4.42 5.43
N PHE A 68 -0.25 5.62 5.86
CA PHE A 68 0.66 6.72 6.13
C PHE A 68 1.22 6.72 7.55
N ASN A 69 0.43 6.25 8.51
CA ASN A 69 0.75 6.32 9.92
C ASN A 69 0.22 5.11 10.72
N ASN A 70 0.59 5.01 12.00
CA ASN A 70 0.24 3.87 12.86
C ASN A 70 -1.11 4.03 13.59
N SER A 71 -2.00 4.85 13.06
CA SER A 71 -3.34 5.02 13.61
C SER A 71 -4.29 3.99 13.02
N GLU A 72 -5.35 3.67 13.76
CA GLU A 72 -6.42 2.85 13.21
C GLU A 72 -7.15 3.56 12.05
N PRO A 73 -7.77 2.82 11.12
CA PRO A 73 -8.59 3.43 10.10
C PRO A 73 -9.80 4.13 10.71
N THR A 74 -10.02 5.36 10.27
CA THR A 74 -11.20 6.16 10.56
C THR A 74 -12.46 5.54 9.97
N VAL A 75 -13.63 6.05 10.36
CA VAL A 75 -14.93 5.61 9.81
C VAL A 75 -14.97 5.82 8.29
N PHE A 76 -14.38 6.90 7.79
CA PHE A 76 -14.30 7.19 6.36
C PHE A 76 -13.55 6.07 5.63
N GLU A 77 -12.35 5.74 6.07
CA GLU A 77 -11.47 4.77 5.43
C GLU A 77 -12.06 3.36 5.49
N LYS A 78 -12.65 2.98 6.63
CA LYS A 78 -13.39 1.70 6.76
C LYS A 78 -14.56 1.61 5.76
N SER A 79 -15.22 2.73 5.47
CA SER A 79 -16.35 2.76 4.54
C SER A 79 -15.95 2.70 3.06
N GLN A 80 -14.79 3.26 2.73
CA GLN A 80 -14.34 3.40 1.34
C GLN A 80 -13.36 2.30 0.92
N PHE A 81 -12.58 1.72 1.85
CA PHE A 81 -11.38 0.95 1.52
C PHE A 81 -11.47 -0.56 1.86
N SER A 82 -12.60 -1.02 2.42
CA SER A 82 -12.78 -2.41 2.88
C SER A 82 -13.51 -3.25 1.82
N SER A 83 -13.00 -4.39 1.32
CA SER A 83 -11.68 -5.03 1.37
C SER A 83 -10.72 -4.50 0.29
N CYS A 84 -9.40 -4.66 0.43
CA CYS A 84 -8.43 -4.31 -0.61
C CYS A 84 -7.65 -5.52 -1.16
N ASP A 85 -6.97 -5.35 -2.29
CA ASP A 85 -6.10 -6.39 -2.85
C ASP A 85 -4.69 -6.33 -2.25
N VAL A 86 -4.15 -5.12 -2.11
CA VAL A 86 -2.78 -4.87 -1.65
C VAL A 86 -2.79 -3.85 -0.52
N LEU A 87 -2.13 -4.17 0.59
CA LEU A 87 -1.88 -3.25 1.69
C LEU A 87 -0.39 -2.89 1.73
N ILE A 88 -0.08 -1.60 1.63
CA ILE A 88 1.27 -1.07 1.64
C ILE A 88 1.50 -0.29 2.93
N PHE A 89 2.50 -0.71 3.69
CA PHE A 89 2.98 0.01 4.86
C PHE A 89 4.17 0.88 4.48
N GLY A 90 3.91 2.19 4.38
CA GLY A 90 4.91 3.21 4.04
C GLY A 90 5.58 3.86 5.27
N THR A 91 5.49 3.25 6.44
CA THR A 91 5.90 3.84 7.72
C THR A 91 6.84 2.95 8.52
N ASN A 92 7.78 3.60 9.22
CA ASN A 92 8.92 2.97 9.89
C ASN A 92 8.61 2.60 11.35
N GLU A 93 7.45 3.02 11.87
CA GLU A 93 7.09 2.90 13.29
C GLU A 93 5.99 1.85 13.54
N LEU A 94 5.75 0.96 12.59
CA LEU A 94 4.64 0.01 12.67
C LEU A 94 4.90 -1.06 13.75
N ASN A 95 4.08 -1.03 14.81
CA ASN A 95 4.06 -2.09 15.81
C ASN A 95 3.15 -3.25 15.37
N LYS A 96 3.35 -4.43 15.98
CA LYS A 96 2.62 -5.67 15.64
C LYS A 96 1.10 -5.57 15.83
N GLU A 97 0.65 -4.90 16.88
CA GLU A 97 -0.78 -4.81 17.21
C GLU A 97 -1.51 -3.95 16.18
N THR A 98 -0.97 -2.78 15.88
CA THR A 98 -1.47 -1.89 14.83
C THR A 98 -1.41 -2.57 13.46
N ALA A 99 -0.31 -3.23 13.12
CA ALA A 99 -0.20 -3.96 11.85
C ALA A 99 -1.32 -4.99 11.69
N ASN A 100 -1.53 -5.83 12.72
CA ASN A 100 -2.59 -6.84 12.71
C ASN A 100 -3.98 -6.21 12.58
N SER A 101 -4.26 -5.14 13.33
CA SER A 101 -5.54 -4.42 13.25
C SER A 101 -5.81 -3.87 11.84
N LEU A 102 -4.80 -3.26 11.20
CA LEU A 102 -4.91 -2.74 9.83
C LEU A 102 -5.09 -3.88 8.80
N ILE A 103 -4.37 -4.98 8.98
CA ILE A 103 -4.49 -6.17 8.14
C ILE A 103 -5.89 -6.79 8.26
N GLU A 104 -6.46 -6.84 9.47
CA GLU A 104 -7.82 -7.33 9.69
C GLU A 104 -8.88 -6.36 9.14
N ALA A 105 -8.67 -5.05 9.26
CA ALA A 105 -9.62 -4.04 8.80
C ALA A 105 -9.75 -3.96 7.28
N PHE A 106 -8.63 -4.10 6.55
CA PHE A 106 -8.60 -3.98 5.10
C PHE A 106 -8.60 -5.32 4.37
N ASP A 107 -8.40 -6.43 5.08
CA ASP A 107 -8.36 -7.81 4.58
C ASP A 107 -7.63 -7.98 3.23
N PRO A 108 -6.33 -7.62 3.15
CA PRO A 108 -5.59 -7.66 1.90
C PRO A 108 -5.27 -9.09 1.45
N LYS A 109 -5.09 -9.30 0.15
CA LYS A 109 -4.48 -10.54 -0.41
C LYS A 109 -2.95 -10.47 -0.40
N MET A 110 -2.38 -9.27 -0.46
CA MET A 110 -0.94 -9.03 -0.46
C MET A 110 -0.57 -7.89 0.50
N ILE A 111 0.53 -8.05 1.22
CA ILE A 111 1.12 -7.00 2.06
C ILE A 111 2.50 -6.64 1.52
N ILE A 112 2.80 -5.36 1.43
CA ILE A 112 4.11 -4.84 1.04
C ILE A 112 4.63 -3.89 2.13
N PHE A 113 5.86 -4.12 2.57
CA PHE A 113 6.60 -3.23 3.45
C PHE A 113 7.68 -2.51 2.65
N SER A 114 7.76 -1.18 2.78
CA SER A 114 8.79 -0.35 2.12
C SER A 114 10.01 -0.09 3.00
N ASP A 115 10.13 -0.75 4.15
CA ASP A 115 11.29 -0.59 5.04
C ASP A 115 11.65 -1.91 5.74
N LYS A 116 12.95 -2.14 5.91
CA LYS A 116 13.49 -3.22 6.76
C LYS A 116 13.44 -2.89 8.25
N SER A 117 13.21 -1.63 8.62
CA SER A 117 13.06 -1.23 10.03
C SER A 117 11.77 -1.78 10.67
N VAL A 118 10.88 -2.35 9.86
CA VAL A 118 9.74 -3.12 10.33
C VAL A 118 10.24 -4.27 11.19
N ASN A 119 9.69 -4.36 12.40
CA ASN A 119 10.11 -5.32 13.43
C ASN A 119 10.34 -6.73 12.85
N ASP A 120 11.59 -7.22 12.91
CA ASP A 120 12.00 -8.54 12.40
C ASP A 120 11.09 -9.68 12.89
N GLY A 121 10.55 -9.56 14.11
CA GLY A 121 9.61 -10.52 14.68
C GLY A 121 8.25 -10.54 13.98
N LEU A 122 7.75 -9.40 13.50
CA LEU A 122 6.52 -9.32 12.70
C LEU A 122 6.73 -9.94 11.31
N LEU A 123 7.82 -9.55 10.64
CA LEU A 123 8.17 -10.06 9.31
C LEU A 123 8.35 -11.59 9.31
N THR A 124 8.96 -12.13 10.38
CA THR A 124 9.11 -13.58 10.57
C THR A 124 7.77 -14.31 10.72
N VAL A 125 6.86 -13.76 11.56
CA VAL A 125 5.53 -14.35 11.78
C VAL A 125 4.70 -14.34 10.50
N LEU A 126 4.80 -13.26 9.73
CA LEU A 126 4.12 -13.09 8.45
C LEU A 126 4.79 -13.85 7.29
N LYS A 127 5.95 -14.49 7.53
CA LYS A 127 6.76 -15.20 6.51
C LYS A 127 7.08 -14.30 5.32
N ALA A 128 7.47 -13.06 5.59
CA ALA A 128 7.73 -12.06 4.57
C ALA A 128 8.91 -12.45 3.67
N GLN A 129 8.77 -12.21 2.37
CA GLN A 129 9.82 -12.44 1.37
C GLN A 129 10.45 -11.13 0.94
N THR A 130 11.78 -11.06 1.03
CA THR A 130 12.54 -9.93 0.52
C THR A 130 12.64 -9.97 -1.01
N THR A 131 12.37 -8.84 -1.67
CA THR A 131 12.50 -8.68 -3.12
C THR A 131 12.83 -7.23 -3.50
N THR A 132 13.37 -7.01 -4.69
CA THR A 132 13.61 -5.65 -5.22
C THR A 132 12.40 -5.06 -5.94
N SER A 133 11.45 -5.91 -6.29
CA SER A 133 10.19 -5.48 -6.90
C SER A 133 9.09 -6.52 -6.75
N VAL A 134 7.85 -6.06 -6.75
CA VAL A 134 6.65 -6.91 -6.72
C VAL A 134 5.77 -6.56 -7.92
N LYS A 135 5.28 -7.59 -8.62
CA LYS A 135 4.35 -7.40 -9.73
C LYS A 135 2.93 -7.44 -9.20
N LEU A 136 2.14 -6.42 -9.51
CA LEU A 136 0.74 -6.34 -9.16
C LEU A 136 -0.11 -6.52 -10.43
N SER A 137 -0.92 -7.57 -10.43
CA SER A 137 -1.98 -7.86 -11.39
C SER A 137 -3.02 -8.74 -10.71
N GLU A 138 -4.26 -8.73 -11.19
CA GLU A 138 -5.30 -9.66 -10.71
C GLU A 138 -4.82 -11.13 -10.75
N GLN A 139 -3.99 -11.48 -11.72
CA GLN A 139 -3.43 -12.81 -11.92
C GLN A 139 -2.23 -13.13 -11.01
N ALA A 140 -1.61 -12.11 -10.42
CA ALA A 140 -0.45 -12.25 -9.54
C ALA A 140 -0.84 -12.25 -8.05
N LEU A 141 -2.09 -11.91 -7.73
CA LEU A 141 -2.62 -11.99 -6.37
C LEU A 141 -3.02 -13.44 -6.11
N SER A 142 -2.49 -14.04 -5.04
CA SER A 142 -2.83 -15.42 -4.68
C SER A 142 -4.34 -15.59 -4.42
N ASP A 143 -4.91 -16.67 -4.97
CA ASP A 143 -6.26 -17.15 -4.62
C ASP A 143 -6.27 -17.85 -3.25
N GLU A 144 -5.09 -18.23 -2.72
CA GLU A 144 -4.92 -18.96 -1.46
C GLU A 144 -3.91 -18.26 -0.54
N GLY A 145 -4.38 -17.84 0.64
CA GLY A 145 -3.54 -17.21 1.66
C GLY A 145 -3.08 -15.78 1.30
N ARG A 146 -2.23 -15.22 2.15
CA ARG A 146 -1.75 -13.84 2.04
C ARG A 146 -0.26 -13.82 1.75
N GLU A 147 0.13 -13.16 0.67
CA GLU A 147 1.53 -12.95 0.33
C GLU A 147 2.07 -11.71 1.05
N VAL A 148 3.33 -11.79 1.51
CA VAL A 148 3.94 -10.70 2.27
C VAL A 148 5.33 -10.44 1.73
N PHE A 149 5.61 -9.20 1.33
CA PHE A 149 6.87 -8.80 0.72
C PHE A 149 7.52 -7.63 1.46
N VAL A 150 8.85 -7.61 1.43
CA VAL A 150 9.68 -6.46 1.85
C VAL A 150 10.47 -6.00 0.64
N LEU A 151 10.34 -4.72 0.28
CA LEU A 151 11.06 -4.12 -0.85
C LEU A 151 12.45 -3.65 -0.45
N GLU A 152 13.47 -3.93 -1.27
CA GLU A 152 14.88 -3.58 -1.07
C GLU A 152 15.62 -3.06 -2.31
#